data_AF-A0A2E5RFX2-F1
#
_entry.id   AF-A0A2E5RFX2-F1
#
_cell.length_a   1.000
_cell.length_b   1.000
_cell.length_c   1.000
_cell.angle_alpha   90.00
_cell.angle_beta   90.00
_cell.angle_gamma   90.00
#
_symmetry.space_group_name_H-M   'P 1'
#
loop_
_entity.id
_entity.type
_entity.pdbx_description
1 polymer ?
#
loop_
_entity_poly.entity_id
_entity_poly.type
_entity_poly.pdbx_seq_one_letter_code
_entity_poly.pdbx_strand_id
1 'polypeptide(L)'
;MKKIKNVIFSLAALLALTTLLMEVYTRTTDDLVVSKLNIPPNTKHLVLLFHGAKDENNPEMAAISEKFKQFLANDPSSTVINYDWSSGANNRLRAGSNAIKYGKILGEELGLDTSLKSLTIIAHSASGFIPDKLCRTYRDLGGLAYIDVTYLDAFGLRGFADTNYGARNHGNCADFAVNIVNTDDPAPTTNKFFSNAWNLDVTGLRRPRGFASRNDPRTSEDDVWLGVGEAMDDVKRNLNNPEQEHNGHYWPPYYFLMTLDEEMAQPKKRDHKEFPRGSISVAEPLFAAEE
;
A
#
# COMPACT_ATOMS: atom_id res chain seq x y z
N MET A 1 47.94 9.01 -15.43
CA MET A 1 46.65 8.93 -16.17
C MET A 1 46.12 7.51 -16.37
N LYS A 2 46.88 6.54 -16.91
CA LYS A 2 46.39 5.15 -17.15
C LYS A 2 45.88 4.43 -15.88
N LYS A 3 46.60 4.55 -14.76
CA LYS A 3 46.18 3.96 -13.46
C LYS A 3 44.85 4.52 -12.96
N ILE A 4 44.63 5.83 -13.08
CA ILE A 4 43.38 6.50 -12.68
C ILE A 4 42.21 6.01 -13.54
N LYS A 5 42.40 5.89 -14.86
CA LYS A 5 41.36 5.35 -15.77
C LYS A 5 40.97 3.91 -15.41
N ASN A 6 41.95 3.06 -15.08
CA ASN A 6 41.67 1.68 -14.68
C ASN A 6 40.89 1.63 -13.35
N VAL A 7 41.25 2.46 -12.36
CA VAL A 7 40.51 2.52 -11.09
C VAL A 7 39.06 2.97 -11.30
N ILE A 8 38.84 4.03 -12.09
CA ILE A 8 37.49 4.52 -12.42
C ILE A 8 36.68 3.42 -13.11
N PHE A 9 37.28 2.73 -14.08
CA PHE A 9 36.60 1.64 -14.79
C PHE A 9 36.23 0.48 -13.85
N SER A 10 37.16 0.06 -12.97
CA SER A 10 36.88 -0.99 -11.98
C SER A 10 35.75 -0.60 -11.02
N LEU A 11 35.72 0.65 -10.55
CA LEU A 11 34.66 1.15 -9.68
C LEU A 11 33.30 1.19 -10.40
N ALA A 12 33.27 1.66 -11.64
CA ALA A 12 32.05 1.66 -12.45
C ALA A 12 31.54 0.24 -12.73
N ALA A 13 32.43 -0.70 -13.04
CA ALA A 13 32.09 -2.11 -13.24
C ALA A 13 31.53 -2.75 -11.96
N LEU A 14 32.14 -2.45 -10.80
CA LEU A 14 31.66 -2.93 -9.51
C LEU A 14 30.27 -2.37 -9.20
N LEU A 15 30.04 -1.07 -9.38
CA LEU A 15 28.73 -0.44 -9.16
C LEU A 15 27.65 -1.04 -10.07
N ALA A 16 27.97 -1.26 -11.35
CA ALA A 16 27.05 -1.88 -12.30
C ALA A 16 26.71 -3.31 -11.90
N LEU A 17 27.71 -4.10 -11.48
CA LEU A 17 27.50 -5.46 -10.99
C LEU A 17 26.64 -5.48 -9.72
N THR A 18 26.93 -4.63 -8.73
CA THR A 18 26.14 -4.52 -7.51
C THR A 18 24.70 -4.12 -7.81
N THR A 19 24.48 -3.15 -8.70
CA THR A 19 23.13 -2.74 -9.12
C THR A 19 22.37 -3.89 -9.76
N LEU A 20 23.04 -4.66 -10.64
CA LEU A 20 22.44 -5.84 -11.28
C LEU A 20 22.09 -6.94 -10.27
N LEU A 21 23.00 -7.22 -9.32
CA LEU A 21 22.75 -8.21 -8.27
C LEU A 21 21.59 -7.79 -7.37
N MET A 22 21.49 -6.50 -7.01
CA MET A 22 20.37 -5.96 -6.24
C MET A 22 19.06 -6.02 -7.04
N GLU A 23 19.09 -5.70 -8.33
CA GLU A 23 17.92 -5.82 -9.22
C GLU A 23 17.41 -7.27 -9.28
N VAL A 24 18.31 -8.26 -9.40
CA VAL A 24 17.94 -9.68 -9.38
C VAL A 24 17.41 -10.09 -8.00
N TYR A 25 18.10 -9.67 -6.92
CA TYR A 25 17.72 -10.00 -5.55
C TYR A 25 16.33 -9.48 -5.19
N THR A 26 16.04 -8.21 -5.50
CA THR A 26 14.76 -7.54 -5.20
C THR A 26 13.60 -8.05 -6.05
N ARG A 27 13.88 -8.60 -7.24
CA ARG A 27 12.88 -9.24 -8.12
C ARG A 27 12.58 -10.70 -7.79
N THR A 28 13.42 -11.32 -6.96
CA THR A 28 13.23 -12.72 -6.56
C THR A 28 12.30 -12.77 -5.36
N THR A 29 11.31 -13.66 -5.40
CA THR A 29 10.39 -13.87 -4.27
C THR A 29 11.02 -14.74 -3.21
N ASP A 30 10.60 -14.57 -1.96
CA ASP A 30 10.91 -15.52 -0.90
C ASP A 30 10.08 -16.81 -1.02
N ASP A 31 10.37 -17.79 -0.17
CA ASP A 31 9.50 -18.95 0.02
C ASP A 31 8.30 -18.55 0.89
N LEU A 32 7.17 -18.29 0.23
CA LEU A 32 6.00 -17.69 0.86
C LEU A 32 4.99 -18.72 1.36
N VAL A 33 4.42 -18.47 2.54
CA VAL A 33 3.25 -19.17 3.05
C VAL A 33 2.02 -18.30 2.82
N VAL A 34 1.23 -18.65 1.79
CA VAL A 34 0.00 -17.94 1.44
C VAL A 34 -1.20 -18.70 1.98
N SER A 35 -1.91 -18.09 2.93
CA SER A 35 -3.15 -18.64 3.49
C SER A 35 -4.32 -18.41 2.52
N LYS A 36 -5.29 -19.33 2.52
CA LYS A 36 -6.53 -19.15 1.76
C LYS A 36 -7.36 -18.02 2.36
N LEU A 37 -8.18 -17.37 1.53
CA LEU A 37 -9.07 -16.30 1.98
C LEU A 37 -10.21 -16.81 2.87
N ASN A 38 -10.57 -18.09 2.78
CA ASN A 38 -11.68 -18.70 3.55
C ASN A 38 -13.00 -17.92 3.41
N ILE A 39 -13.37 -17.60 2.18
CA ILE A 39 -14.55 -16.79 1.86
C ILE A 39 -15.83 -17.59 2.15
N PRO A 40 -16.79 -17.04 2.93
CA PRO A 40 -18.08 -17.68 3.14
C PRO A 40 -18.85 -17.90 1.82
N PRO A 41 -19.58 -19.01 1.67
CA PRO A 41 -20.42 -19.23 0.48
C PRO A 41 -21.40 -18.09 0.26
N ASN A 42 -21.66 -17.75 -1.01
CA ASN A 42 -22.57 -16.68 -1.43
C ASN A 42 -22.11 -15.25 -1.11
N THR A 43 -20.83 -15.04 -0.77
CA THR A 43 -20.25 -13.70 -0.66
C THR A 43 -20.34 -12.97 -2.01
N LYS A 44 -21.08 -11.86 -2.04
CA LYS A 44 -21.23 -11.01 -3.24
C LYS A 44 -20.33 -9.77 -3.17
N HIS A 45 -20.02 -9.32 -1.96
CA HIS A 45 -19.11 -8.21 -1.72
C HIS A 45 -18.00 -8.65 -0.77
N LEU A 46 -16.75 -8.47 -1.21
CA LEU A 46 -15.58 -8.79 -0.41
C LEU A 46 -14.74 -7.55 -0.21
N VAL A 47 -14.38 -7.25 1.03
CA VAL A 47 -13.42 -6.21 1.40
C VAL A 47 -12.15 -6.90 1.88
N LEU A 48 -11.02 -6.64 1.20
CA LEU A 48 -9.70 -7.13 1.56
C LEU A 48 -8.81 -5.98 2.02
N LEU A 49 -8.17 -6.14 3.16
CA LEU A 49 -7.23 -5.16 3.70
C LEU A 49 -5.85 -5.79 3.83
N PHE A 50 -4.82 -5.07 3.40
CA PHE A 50 -3.42 -5.52 3.45
C PHE A 50 -2.55 -4.45 4.12
N HIS A 51 -1.85 -4.86 5.17
CA HIS A 51 -0.89 -4.03 5.91
C HIS A 51 0.42 -3.78 5.13
N GLY A 52 1.31 -2.92 5.64
CA GLY A 52 2.62 -2.65 5.05
C GLY A 52 3.70 -3.72 5.34
N ALA A 53 4.96 -3.40 5.02
CA ALA A 53 6.08 -4.30 5.31
C ALA A 53 6.43 -4.31 6.82
N LYS A 54 6.51 -5.51 7.42
CA LYS A 54 6.70 -5.71 8.88
C LYS A 54 5.70 -4.88 9.71
N ASP A 55 4.42 -4.97 9.37
CA ASP A 55 3.35 -4.08 9.86
C ASP A 55 2.04 -4.84 10.15
N GLU A 56 2.12 -6.14 10.42
CA GLU A 56 0.96 -7.03 10.62
C GLU A 56 0.04 -6.61 11.78
N ASN A 57 0.58 -5.84 12.73
CA ASN A 57 -0.14 -5.33 13.90
C ASN A 57 -0.60 -3.88 13.74
N ASN A 58 -0.71 -3.36 12.51
CA ASN A 58 -1.18 -2.00 12.24
C ASN A 58 -2.62 -1.77 12.76
N PRO A 59 -2.82 -0.97 13.82
CA PRO A 59 -4.10 -0.65 14.40
C PRO A 59 -5.00 0.22 13.51
N GLU A 60 -4.47 1.10 12.64
CA GLU A 60 -5.30 1.81 11.68
C GLU A 60 -5.94 0.82 10.71
N MET A 61 -5.16 -0.13 10.19
CA MET A 61 -5.70 -1.18 9.30
C MET A 61 -6.73 -2.06 10.01
N ALA A 62 -6.47 -2.41 11.28
CA ALA A 62 -7.44 -3.12 12.11
C ALA A 62 -8.73 -2.29 12.33
N ALA A 63 -8.60 -1.00 12.65
CA ALA A 63 -9.73 -0.10 12.86
C ALA A 63 -10.54 0.15 11.57
N ILE A 64 -9.88 0.27 10.42
CA ILE A 64 -10.53 0.37 9.11
C ILE A 64 -11.36 -0.91 8.87
N SER A 65 -10.78 -2.09 9.12
CA SER A 65 -11.48 -3.37 9.02
C SER A 65 -12.72 -3.41 9.92
N GLU A 66 -12.60 -3.01 11.19
CA GLU A 66 -13.75 -2.97 12.10
C GLU A 66 -14.83 -1.97 11.66
N LYS A 67 -14.44 -0.81 11.12
CA LYS A 67 -15.39 0.18 10.60
C LYS A 67 -16.15 -0.34 9.38
N PHE A 68 -15.47 -1.03 8.46
CA PHE A 68 -16.14 -1.74 7.35
C PHE A 68 -17.11 -2.81 7.85
N LYS A 69 -16.73 -3.61 8.85
CA LYS A 69 -17.63 -4.61 9.45
C LYS A 69 -18.88 -3.98 10.06
N GLN A 70 -18.73 -2.81 10.70
CA GLN A 70 -19.86 -2.07 11.26
C GLN A 70 -20.80 -1.54 10.16
N PHE A 71 -20.25 -0.91 9.12
CA PHE A 71 -21.04 -0.37 8.00
C PHE A 71 -21.72 -1.46 7.15
N LEU A 72 -21.14 -2.66 7.11
CA LEU A 72 -21.67 -3.78 6.34
C LEU A 72 -22.42 -4.81 7.19
N ALA A 73 -22.65 -4.55 8.48
CA ALA A 73 -23.21 -5.51 9.43
C ALA A 73 -24.61 -6.04 9.02
N ASN A 74 -25.38 -5.23 8.28
CA ASN A 74 -26.73 -5.58 7.82
C ASN A 74 -26.76 -6.26 6.44
N ASP A 75 -25.61 -6.45 5.78
CA ASP A 75 -25.50 -7.18 4.51
C ASP A 75 -24.84 -8.54 4.72
N PRO A 76 -25.62 -9.64 4.83
CA PRO A 76 -25.07 -10.99 5.02
C PRO A 76 -24.31 -11.51 3.79
N SER A 77 -24.35 -10.79 2.66
CA SER A 77 -23.56 -11.12 1.46
C SER A 77 -22.23 -10.37 1.38
N SER A 78 -21.93 -9.57 2.39
CA SER A 78 -20.65 -8.85 2.54
C SER A 78 -19.71 -9.58 3.50
N THR A 79 -18.43 -9.67 3.13
CA THR A 79 -17.37 -10.23 3.96
C THR A 79 -16.20 -9.24 4.04
N VAL A 80 -15.64 -9.03 5.22
CA VAL A 80 -14.46 -8.17 5.45
C VAL A 80 -13.31 -9.01 6.01
N ILE A 81 -12.16 -8.98 5.34
CA ILE A 81 -10.96 -9.73 5.72
C ILE A 81 -9.78 -8.78 5.85
N ASN A 82 -9.27 -8.63 7.07
CA ASN A 82 -7.95 -8.07 7.32
C ASN A 82 -6.92 -9.19 7.14
N TYR A 83 -6.26 -9.23 5.97
CA TYR A 83 -5.48 -10.38 5.55
C TYR A 83 -4.02 -10.26 6.01
N ASP A 84 -3.58 -11.23 6.80
CA ASP A 84 -2.20 -11.37 7.23
C ASP A 84 -1.34 -11.93 6.08
N TRP A 85 -0.42 -11.11 5.58
CA TRP A 85 0.59 -11.49 4.59
C TRP A 85 2.01 -11.31 5.12
N SER A 86 2.19 -11.34 6.44
CA SER A 86 3.48 -11.20 7.15
C SER A 86 4.60 -12.04 6.53
N SER A 87 4.31 -13.28 6.10
CA SER A 87 5.28 -14.14 5.40
C SER A 87 5.90 -13.48 4.15
N GLY A 88 5.17 -12.63 3.43
CA GLY A 88 5.71 -11.82 2.31
C GLY A 88 6.17 -10.42 2.70
N ALA A 89 5.68 -9.90 3.81
CA ALA A 89 5.95 -8.54 4.29
C ALA A 89 7.27 -8.41 5.07
N ASN A 90 7.83 -9.52 5.56
CA ASN A 90 8.99 -9.53 6.45
C ASN A 90 10.32 -9.13 5.79
N ASN A 91 10.44 -9.26 4.46
CA ASN A 91 11.62 -8.84 3.71
C ASN A 91 11.32 -7.59 2.87
N ARG A 92 11.64 -6.40 3.37
CA ARG A 92 11.32 -5.12 2.72
C ARG A 92 11.85 -5.00 1.29
N LEU A 93 13.07 -5.48 1.03
CA LEU A 93 13.68 -5.42 -0.31
C LEU A 93 12.97 -6.30 -1.34
N ARG A 94 12.31 -7.37 -0.87
CA ARG A 94 11.54 -8.30 -1.71
C ARG A 94 10.04 -8.14 -1.56
N ALA A 95 9.57 -7.30 -0.64
CA ALA A 95 8.16 -7.18 -0.29
C ALA A 95 7.30 -6.85 -1.51
N GLY A 96 7.76 -5.97 -2.42
CA GLY A 96 7.07 -5.70 -3.67
C GLY A 96 6.94 -6.95 -4.58
N SER A 97 8.01 -7.76 -4.70
CA SER A 97 7.97 -9.01 -5.47
C SER A 97 7.10 -10.09 -4.80
N ASN A 98 7.18 -10.18 -3.47
CA ASN A 98 6.34 -11.07 -2.68
C ASN A 98 4.86 -10.69 -2.81
N ALA A 99 4.53 -9.40 -2.73
CA ALA A 99 3.20 -8.86 -2.94
C ALA A 99 2.62 -9.21 -4.33
N ILE A 100 3.43 -9.18 -5.39
CA ILE A 100 3.01 -9.67 -6.72
C ILE A 100 2.65 -11.18 -6.64
N LYS A 101 3.43 -12.00 -5.93
CA LYS A 101 3.15 -13.43 -5.79
C LYS A 101 1.86 -13.69 -4.99
N TYR A 102 1.64 -12.96 -3.90
CA TYR A 102 0.36 -12.97 -3.16
C TYR A 102 -0.81 -12.58 -4.05
N GLY A 103 -0.72 -11.44 -4.73
CA GLY A 103 -1.78 -10.99 -5.64
C GLY A 103 -2.11 -12.03 -6.70
N LYS A 104 -1.11 -12.71 -7.27
CA LYS A 104 -1.36 -13.80 -8.22
C LYS A 104 -2.18 -14.94 -7.60
N ILE A 105 -1.74 -15.46 -6.44
CA ILE A 105 -2.40 -16.61 -5.80
C ILE A 105 -3.82 -16.26 -5.35
N LEU A 106 -4.01 -15.09 -4.73
CA LEU A 106 -5.32 -14.64 -4.30
C LEU A 106 -6.25 -14.35 -5.49
N GLY A 107 -5.72 -13.82 -6.58
CA GLY A 107 -6.48 -13.63 -7.83
C GLY A 107 -6.91 -14.96 -8.44
N GLU A 108 -6.05 -15.99 -8.38
CA GLU A 108 -6.40 -17.37 -8.80
C GLU A 108 -7.51 -17.97 -7.95
N GLU A 109 -7.45 -17.79 -6.62
CA GLU A 109 -8.50 -18.24 -5.69
C GLU A 109 -9.84 -17.56 -5.99
N LEU A 110 -9.84 -16.23 -6.15
CA LEU A 110 -11.05 -15.45 -6.44
C LEU A 110 -11.62 -15.70 -7.84
N GLY A 111 -10.77 -16.01 -8.83
CA GLY A 111 -11.22 -16.29 -10.20
C GLY A 111 -12.13 -17.53 -10.31
N LEU A 112 -12.11 -18.40 -9.30
CA LEU A 112 -12.99 -19.57 -9.21
C LEU A 112 -14.37 -19.23 -8.62
N ASP A 113 -14.53 -18.05 -8.02
CA ASP A 113 -15.79 -17.61 -7.42
C ASP A 113 -16.64 -16.79 -8.42
N THR A 114 -17.75 -17.38 -8.85
CA THR A 114 -18.71 -16.74 -9.77
C THR A 114 -19.79 -15.90 -9.06
N SER A 115 -19.87 -16.01 -7.74
CA SER A 115 -20.86 -15.31 -6.92
C SER A 115 -20.44 -13.86 -6.64
N LEU A 116 -19.13 -13.58 -6.60
CA LEU A 116 -18.57 -12.26 -6.34
C LEU A 116 -19.06 -11.22 -7.37
N LYS A 117 -19.62 -10.12 -6.88
CA LYS A 117 -20.12 -8.99 -7.69
C LYS A 117 -19.31 -7.71 -7.48
N SER A 118 -18.61 -7.61 -6.36
CA SER A 118 -17.75 -6.48 -6.03
C SER A 118 -16.63 -6.88 -5.08
N LEU A 119 -15.49 -6.24 -5.24
CA LEU A 119 -14.28 -6.43 -4.48
C LEU A 119 -13.69 -5.07 -4.14
N THR A 120 -13.61 -4.75 -2.85
CA THR A 120 -12.91 -3.57 -2.35
C THR A 120 -11.56 -4.01 -1.80
N ILE A 121 -10.48 -3.33 -2.19
CA ILE A 121 -9.12 -3.64 -1.75
C ILE A 121 -8.50 -2.40 -1.12
N ILE A 122 -8.07 -2.51 0.13
CA ILE A 122 -7.33 -1.47 0.84
C ILE A 122 -5.89 -1.94 1.01
N ALA A 123 -4.92 -1.21 0.47
CA ALA A 123 -3.52 -1.61 0.48
C ALA A 123 -2.63 -0.47 0.99
N HIS A 124 -1.93 -0.72 2.10
CA HIS A 124 -0.96 0.20 2.67
C HIS A 124 0.48 -0.17 2.28
N SER A 125 1.30 0.84 1.95
CA SER A 125 2.74 0.68 1.79
C SER A 125 3.13 -0.43 0.79
N ALA A 126 4.03 -1.35 1.18
CA ALA A 126 4.55 -2.44 0.36
C ALA A 126 3.49 -3.38 -0.23
N SER A 127 2.29 -3.45 0.35
CA SER A 127 1.19 -4.24 -0.21
C SER A 127 0.59 -3.64 -1.48
N GLY A 128 0.98 -2.42 -1.88
CA GLY A 128 0.50 -1.74 -3.10
C GLY A 128 0.61 -2.54 -4.40
N PHE A 129 1.48 -3.56 -4.46
CA PHE A 129 1.56 -4.46 -5.60
C PHE A 129 0.51 -5.60 -5.61
N ILE A 130 -0.09 -5.92 -4.46
CA ILE A 130 -1.12 -6.98 -4.35
C ILE A 130 -2.35 -6.63 -5.19
N PRO A 131 -3.00 -5.44 -5.06
CA PRO A 131 -4.24 -5.13 -5.78
C PRO A 131 -4.12 -5.26 -7.30
N ASP A 132 -3.04 -4.73 -7.90
CA ASP A 132 -2.85 -4.78 -9.34
C ASP A 132 -2.73 -6.21 -9.85
N LYS A 133 -1.92 -7.02 -9.17
CA LYS A 133 -1.66 -8.38 -9.63
C LYS A 133 -2.86 -9.28 -9.38
N LEU A 134 -3.53 -9.11 -8.24
CA LEU A 134 -4.81 -9.76 -7.93
C LEU A 134 -5.84 -9.44 -8.98
N CYS A 135 -6.08 -8.16 -9.25
CA CYS A 135 -7.06 -7.73 -10.23
C CYS A 135 -6.78 -8.35 -11.61
N ARG A 136 -5.55 -8.24 -12.12
CA ARG A 136 -5.22 -8.76 -13.46
C ARG A 136 -5.44 -10.26 -13.52
N THR A 137 -4.95 -11.00 -12.53
CA THR A 137 -5.11 -12.46 -12.51
C THR A 137 -6.57 -12.88 -12.35
N TYR A 138 -7.37 -12.17 -11.55
CA TYR A 138 -8.82 -12.37 -11.46
C TYR A 138 -9.52 -12.13 -12.80
N ARG A 139 -9.18 -11.03 -13.49
CA ARG A 139 -9.74 -10.70 -14.82
C ARG A 139 -9.34 -11.72 -15.89
N ASP A 140 -8.08 -12.15 -15.90
CA ASP A 140 -7.55 -13.14 -16.86
C ASP A 140 -8.29 -14.48 -16.76
N LEU A 141 -8.85 -14.81 -15.59
CA LEU A 141 -9.66 -16.00 -15.35
C LEU A 141 -11.16 -15.78 -15.61
N GLY A 142 -11.55 -14.63 -16.16
CA GLY A 142 -12.95 -14.30 -16.50
C GLY A 142 -13.74 -13.65 -15.37
N GLY A 143 -13.08 -13.18 -14.30
CA GLY A 143 -13.72 -12.50 -13.20
C GLY A 143 -14.40 -11.18 -13.61
N LEU A 144 -15.65 -10.98 -13.19
CA LEU A 144 -16.51 -9.84 -13.60
C LEU A 144 -16.92 -8.91 -12.45
N ALA A 145 -16.50 -9.17 -11.21
CA ALA A 145 -16.78 -8.29 -10.08
C ALA A 145 -16.28 -6.86 -10.34
N TYR A 146 -16.98 -5.86 -9.81
CA TYR A 146 -16.47 -4.49 -9.81
C TYR A 146 -15.35 -4.36 -8.77
N ILE A 147 -14.19 -3.82 -9.15
CA ILE A 147 -13.00 -3.73 -8.30
C ILE A 147 -12.74 -2.27 -7.94
N ASP A 148 -12.84 -1.98 -6.64
CA ASP A 148 -12.48 -0.71 -6.02
C ASP A 148 -11.15 -0.88 -5.27
N VAL A 149 -10.18 0.00 -5.49
CA VAL A 149 -8.90 -0.03 -4.78
C VAL A 149 -8.61 1.30 -4.10
N THR A 150 -8.27 1.24 -2.81
CA THR A 150 -7.72 2.38 -2.06
C THR A 150 -6.27 2.08 -1.71
N TYR A 151 -5.37 2.84 -2.29
CA TYR A 151 -3.95 2.85 -1.94
C TYR A 151 -3.72 3.88 -0.84
N LEU A 152 -3.03 3.45 0.21
CA LEU A 152 -2.64 4.27 1.34
C LEU A 152 -1.11 4.34 1.32
N ASP A 153 -0.57 5.44 0.81
CA ASP A 153 0.89 5.65 0.70
C ASP A 153 1.62 4.45 0.06
N ALA A 154 1.07 3.93 -1.03
CA ALA A 154 1.50 2.66 -1.58
C ALA A 154 2.92 2.73 -2.18
N PHE A 155 3.74 1.73 -1.84
CA PHE A 155 5.13 1.61 -2.28
C PHE A 155 5.21 1.31 -3.78
N GLY A 156 5.98 2.10 -4.53
CA GLY A 156 6.02 2.04 -5.99
C GLY A 156 7.31 1.50 -6.62
N LEU A 157 8.35 1.17 -5.85
CA LEU A 157 9.61 0.64 -6.40
C LEU A 157 9.45 -0.81 -6.87
N ARG A 158 9.71 -1.06 -8.16
CA ARG A 158 9.77 -2.42 -8.70
C ARG A 158 11.21 -2.83 -8.99
N GLY A 159 11.68 -3.84 -8.28
CA GLY A 159 13.09 -4.23 -8.32
C GLY A 159 13.93 -3.24 -7.52
N PHE A 160 15.12 -2.92 -8.01
CA PHE A 160 16.05 -2.00 -7.36
C PHE A 160 16.08 -0.63 -8.04
N ALA A 161 15.83 -0.57 -9.36
CA ALA A 161 16.01 0.66 -10.13
C ALA A 161 14.72 1.37 -10.59
N ASP A 162 13.59 0.69 -10.74
CA ASP A 162 12.36 1.31 -11.29
C ASP A 162 11.52 1.98 -10.19
N THR A 163 11.99 3.14 -9.73
CA THR A 163 11.36 3.94 -8.66
C THR A 163 10.03 4.58 -9.06
N ASN A 164 9.65 4.51 -10.34
CA ASN A 164 8.44 5.12 -10.90
C ASN A 164 7.41 4.06 -11.32
N TYR A 165 7.66 2.77 -11.04
CA TYR A 165 6.77 1.72 -11.51
C TYR A 165 5.35 1.89 -10.98
N GLY A 166 5.19 2.07 -9.67
CA GLY A 166 3.89 2.25 -9.02
C GLY A 166 3.12 3.43 -9.62
N ALA A 167 3.76 4.60 -9.73
CA ALA A 167 3.19 5.80 -10.35
C ALA A 167 2.63 5.57 -11.77
N ARG A 168 3.25 4.69 -12.55
CA ARG A 168 2.81 4.35 -13.92
C ARG A 168 1.77 3.23 -13.98
N ASN A 169 1.67 2.37 -12.97
CA ASN A 169 0.97 1.08 -13.09
C ASN A 169 -0.13 0.84 -12.06
N HIS A 170 0.00 1.37 -10.84
CA HIS A 170 -0.98 1.17 -9.78
C HIS A 170 -2.35 1.73 -10.16
N GLY A 171 -3.38 0.92 -9.92
CA GLY A 171 -4.78 1.23 -10.20
C GLY A 171 -5.25 0.87 -11.61
N ASN A 172 -4.34 0.50 -12.53
CA ASN A 172 -4.67 0.36 -13.96
C ASN A 172 -5.74 -0.71 -14.26
N CYS A 173 -5.81 -1.77 -13.46
CA CYS A 173 -6.78 -2.86 -13.67
C CYS A 173 -8.14 -2.63 -12.99
N ALA A 174 -8.16 -1.84 -11.90
CA ALA A 174 -9.35 -1.63 -11.09
C ALA A 174 -10.43 -0.84 -11.86
N ASP A 175 -11.70 -1.01 -11.54
CA ASP A 175 -12.77 -0.17 -12.09
C ASP A 175 -12.71 1.25 -11.51
N PHE A 176 -12.35 1.34 -10.22
CA PHE A 176 -11.99 2.58 -9.54
C PHE A 176 -10.74 2.38 -8.68
N ALA A 177 -9.87 3.38 -8.67
CA ALA A 177 -8.72 3.44 -7.78
C ALA A 177 -8.54 4.86 -7.21
N VAL A 178 -8.31 4.94 -5.90
CA VAL A 178 -7.85 6.17 -5.23
C VAL A 178 -6.48 5.93 -4.61
N ASN A 179 -5.61 6.93 -4.71
CA ASN A 179 -4.32 6.98 -4.05
C ASN A 179 -4.33 8.12 -3.04
N ILE A 180 -4.42 7.77 -1.76
CA ILE A 180 -4.28 8.71 -0.65
C ILE A 180 -2.81 8.75 -0.29
N VAL A 181 -2.16 9.88 -0.53
CA VAL A 181 -0.70 9.98 -0.54
C VAL A 181 -0.21 11.13 0.32
N ASN A 182 0.89 10.90 1.03
CA ASN A 182 1.68 11.96 1.61
C ASN A 182 2.95 12.16 0.77
N THR A 183 3.00 13.23 -0.02
CA THR A 183 4.17 13.56 -0.85
C THR A 183 5.42 13.95 -0.05
N ASP A 184 5.28 14.27 1.23
CA ASP A 184 6.38 14.48 2.18
C ASP A 184 6.78 13.18 2.93
N ASP A 185 6.21 12.03 2.56
CA ASP A 185 6.60 10.75 3.16
C ASP A 185 8.09 10.47 2.89
N PRO A 186 8.90 10.31 3.95
CA PRO A 186 10.31 9.93 3.81
C PRO A 186 10.50 8.51 3.27
N ALA A 187 9.47 7.65 3.35
CA ALA A 187 9.57 6.32 2.81
C ALA A 187 9.78 6.40 1.28
N PRO A 188 10.74 5.65 0.73
CA PRO A 188 11.07 5.77 -0.67
C PRO A 188 9.92 5.28 -1.55
N THR A 189 9.61 6.07 -2.57
CA THR A 189 8.67 5.70 -3.65
C THR A 189 7.21 5.52 -3.26
N THR A 190 6.84 5.87 -2.03
CA THR A 190 5.45 5.97 -1.52
C THR A 190 4.88 7.37 -1.75
N ASN A 191 5.75 8.36 -1.93
CA ASN A 191 5.44 9.78 -2.08
C ASN A 191 5.09 10.25 -3.51
N LYS A 192 4.43 9.41 -4.31
CA LYS A 192 4.16 9.71 -5.74
C LYS A 192 2.70 9.59 -6.11
N PHE A 193 2.24 10.51 -6.95
CA PHE A 193 0.93 10.40 -7.60
C PHE A 193 0.89 9.28 -8.63
N PHE A 194 -0.27 8.64 -8.75
CA PHE A 194 -0.52 7.54 -9.66
C PHE A 194 -1.33 8.01 -10.86
N SER A 195 -0.82 7.70 -12.05
CA SER A 195 -1.47 8.03 -13.33
C SER A 195 -2.80 7.33 -13.55
N ASN A 196 -3.02 6.17 -12.92
CA ASN A 196 -4.25 5.40 -13.06
C ASN A 196 -5.14 5.41 -11.81
N ALA A 197 -4.97 6.37 -10.91
CA ALA A 197 -5.86 6.54 -9.76
C ALA A 197 -6.27 8.01 -9.63
N TRP A 198 -7.39 8.28 -8.98
CA TRP A 198 -7.63 9.61 -8.43
C TRP A 198 -6.67 9.81 -7.25
N ASN A 199 -5.96 10.93 -7.21
CA ASN A 199 -4.99 11.19 -6.16
C ASN A 199 -5.57 12.17 -5.15
N LEU A 200 -5.58 11.76 -3.89
CA LEU A 200 -5.95 12.58 -2.76
C LEU A 200 -4.70 12.90 -1.95
N ASP A 201 -4.21 14.12 -2.09
CA ASP A 201 -3.00 14.59 -1.44
C ASP A 201 -3.32 15.06 -0.01
N VAL A 202 -2.76 14.35 0.97
CA VAL A 202 -2.93 14.66 2.41
C VAL A 202 -1.71 15.39 2.99
N THR A 203 -0.75 15.80 2.15
CA THR A 203 0.43 16.56 2.57
C THR A 203 0.08 17.90 3.19
N GLY A 204 0.81 18.27 4.24
CA GLY A 204 0.62 19.53 4.95
C GLY A 204 -0.66 19.59 5.81
N LEU A 205 -1.53 18.58 5.78
CA LEU A 205 -2.67 18.53 6.69
C LEU A 205 -2.19 18.40 8.13
N ARG A 206 -2.88 19.12 9.02
CA ARG A 206 -2.60 19.08 10.45
C ARG A 206 -3.06 17.75 11.02
N ARG A 207 -2.18 17.08 11.75
CA ARG A 207 -2.54 15.88 12.49
C ARG A 207 -3.26 16.23 13.79
N PRO A 208 -4.27 15.44 14.21
CA PRO A 208 -4.86 15.61 15.51
C PRO A 208 -3.81 15.37 16.60
N ARG A 209 -3.91 16.11 17.71
CA ARG A 209 -2.97 16.04 18.85
C ARG A 209 -2.89 14.65 19.49
N GLY A 210 -3.91 13.81 19.29
CA GLY A 210 -3.96 12.42 19.74
C GLY A 210 -3.48 11.39 18.72
N PHE A 211 -3.02 11.79 17.52
CA PHE A 211 -2.32 10.89 16.60
C PHE A 211 -0.99 10.50 17.24
N ALA A 212 -1.03 9.41 18.02
CA ALA A 212 0.12 8.93 18.74
C ALA A 212 1.21 8.53 17.73
N SER A 213 2.34 9.24 17.79
CA SER A 213 3.60 8.73 17.25
C SER A 213 3.78 7.33 17.81
N ARG A 214 3.73 6.31 16.95
CA ARG A 214 4.04 4.98 17.42
C ARG A 214 5.55 4.90 17.59
N ASN A 215 5.96 4.51 18.80
CA ASN A 215 7.19 3.75 18.93
C ASN A 215 6.96 2.46 18.17
N ASP A 216 7.40 2.45 16.92
CA ASP A 216 7.63 1.22 16.20
C ASP A 216 8.42 0.27 17.10
N PRO A 217 7.91 -0.93 17.40
CA PRO A 217 8.58 -1.89 18.27
C PRO A 217 9.91 -2.40 17.67
N ARG A 218 10.26 -2.02 16.43
CA ARG A 218 11.50 -2.39 15.74
C ARG A 218 12.68 -1.56 16.26
N THR A 219 13.75 -2.23 16.71
CA THR A 219 15.01 -1.58 17.09
C THR A 219 15.83 -1.24 15.84
N SER A 220 16.59 -0.14 15.90
CA SER A 220 17.41 0.35 14.79
C SER A 220 18.55 -0.59 14.36
N GLU A 221 18.87 -1.55 15.21
CA GLU A 221 19.92 -2.55 14.97
C GLU A 221 19.50 -3.59 13.90
N ASP A 222 18.19 -3.79 13.68
CA ASP A 222 17.65 -4.80 12.75
C ASP A 222 17.21 -4.24 11.39
N ASP A 223 17.36 -2.91 11.18
CA ASP A 223 16.79 -2.20 10.03
C ASP A 223 17.85 -1.42 9.24
N VAL A 224 18.79 -2.16 8.63
CA VAL A 224 19.76 -1.60 7.68
C VAL A 224 19.08 -1.41 6.33
N TRP A 225 18.16 -0.45 6.27
CA TRP A 225 17.71 0.08 4.99
C TRP A 225 18.78 1.02 4.42
N LEU A 226 18.81 1.18 3.09
CA LEU A 226 19.73 2.04 2.32
C LEU A 226 19.55 3.56 2.63
N GLY A 227 19.70 3.96 3.90
CA GLY A 227 19.62 5.34 4.37
C GLY A 227 18.48 5.65 5.35
N VAL A 228 17.67 4.68 5.78
CA VAL A 228 16.58 4.84 6.77
C VAL A 228 17.05 4.18 8.07
N GLY A 229 18.27 4.50 8.51
CA GLY A 229 18.73 4.17 9.87
C GLY A 229 18.28 5.29 10.81
N GLU A 230 17.56 4.97 11.89
CA GLU A 230 17.13 5.84 13.02
C GLU A 230 16.42 7.18 12.71
N ALA A 231 16.46 7.68 11.49
CA ALA A 231 16.17 9.06 11.13
C ALA A 231 14.84 9.21 10.37
N MET A 232 14.19 8.11 9.96
CA MET A 232 13.11 8.20 8.97
C MET A 232 11.82 7.41 9.23
N ASP A 233 11.79 6.44 10.14
CA ASP A 233 10.52 5.92 10.68
C ASP A 233 10.11 6.78 11.91
N ASP A 234 8.79 6.93 12.14
CA ASP A 234 8.13 7.78 13.17
C ASP A 234 8.58 7.50 14.65
N VAL A 235 9.58 6.65 14.87
CA VAL A 235 10.02 6.05 16.14
C VAL A 235 10.83 6.99 17.04
N LYS A 236 11.41 8.06 16.50
CA LYS A 236 12.34 8.95 17.25
C LYS A 236 12.14 10.45 16.98
N ARG A 237 11.06 10.87 16.31
CA ARG A 237 10.87 12.29 15.99
C ARG A 237 10.31 13.06 17.18
N ASN A 238 11.00 14.14 17.53
CA ASN A 238 10.61 15.02 18.62
C ASN A 238 9.31 15.73 18.21
N LEU A 239 8.17 15.28 18.72
CA LEU A 239 6.82 15.81 18.43
C LEU A 239 6.66 17.31 18.75
N ASN A 240 7.66 17.93 19.36
CA ASN A 240 7.72 19.37 19.58
C ASN A 240 8.27 20.15 18.37
N ASN A 241 8.63 19.49 17.26
CA ASN A 241 8.98 20.17 16.01
C ASN A 241 7.75 20.27 15.08
N PRO A 242 7.14 21.46 14.93
CA PRO A 242 5.96 21.65 14.08
C PRO A 242 6.19 21.26 12.62
N GLU A 243 7.42 21.35 12.12
CA GLU A 243 7.75 20.96 10.73
C GLU A 243 7.68 19.44 10.51
N GLN A 244 7.76 18.64 11.57
CA GLN A 244 7.77 17.17 11.49
C GLN A 244 6.41 16.53 11.74
N GLU A 245 5.42 17.29 12.20
CA GLU A 245 4.05 16.81 12.41
C GLU A 245 3.40 16.30 11.11
N HIS A 246 3.92 16.71 9.93
CA HIS A 246 3.31 16.43 8.63
C HIS A 246 3.91 15.21 7.87
N ASN A 247 5.06 14.65 8.27
CA ASN A 247 5.90 13.79 7.40
C ASN A 247 5.92 12.29 7.75
N GLY A 248 4.78 11.60 7.68
CA GLY A 248 4.62 10.27 8.28
C GLY A 248 3.83 9.34 7.40
N HIS A 249 4.38 8.13 7.27
CA HIS A 249 3.90 7.06 6.41
C HIS A 249 2.55 6.46 6.86
N TYR A 250 2.19 6.69 8.13
CA TYR A 250 0.93 6.25 8.72
C TYR A 250 -0.18 7.31 8.66
N TRP A 251 0.11 8.49 8.09
CA TRP A 251 -0.89 9.53 7.94
C TRP A 251 -2.01 9.16 6.96
N PRO A 252 -1.74 8.60 5.76
CA PRO A 252 -2.82 8.20 4.86
C PRO A 252 -3.77 7.13 5.40
N PRO A 253 -3.32 6.05 6.07
CA PRO A 253 -4.22 5.12 6.75
C PRO A 253 -5.11 5.78 7.80
N TYR A 254 -4.55 6.68 8.61
CA TYR A 254 -5.34 7.39 9.61
C TYR A 254 -6.35 8.35 8.99
N TYR A 255 -5.93 9.14 8.01
CA TYR A 255 -6.82 10.04 7.29
C TYR A 255 -7.99 9.26 6.69
N PHE A 256 -7.70 8.15 6.01
CA PHE A 256 -8.73 7.27 5.46
C PHE A 256 -9.67 6.73 6.54
N LEU A 257 -9.15 6.25 7.67
CA LEU A 257 -9.97 5.79 8.79
C LEU A 257 -10.94 6.88 9.28
N MET A 258 -10.47 8.12 9.37
CA MET A 258 -11.27 9.25 9.86
C MET A 258 -12.33 9.69 8.85
N THR A 259 -12.02 9.67 7.55
CA THR A 259 -12.98 10.06 6.50
C THR A 259 -13.85 8.92 5.98
N LEU A 260 -13.52 7.66 6.30
CA LEU A 260 -14.29 6.50 5.87
C LEU A 260 -15.70 6.58 6.44
N ASP A 261 -16.70 6.66 5.57
CA ASP A 261 -18.11 6.67 5.93
C ASP A 261 -18.85 5.44 5.38
N GLU A 262 -20.15 5.34 5.68
CA GLU A 262 -20.97 4.23 5.26
C GLU A 262 -21.11 4.17 3.72
N GLU A 263 -21.14 5.31 3.04
CA GLU A 263 -21.27 5.38 1.59
C GLU A 263 -20.02 4.85 0.89
N MET A 264 -18.83 5.24 1.34
CA MET A 264 -17.55 4.73 0.86
C MET A 264 -17.41 3.23 1.08
N ALA A 265 -18.06 2.68 2.11
CA ALA A 265 -18.05 1.25 2.38
C ALA A 265 -18.93 0.44 1.42
N GLN A 266 -19.91 1.08 0.76
CA GLN A 266 -20.79 0.39 -0.19
C GLN A 266 -20.12 0.17 -1.55
N PRO A 267 -20.35 -0.98 -2.19
CA PRO A 267 -19.78 -1.25 -3.51
C PRO A 267 -20.34 -0.31 -4.59
N LYS A 268 -19.51 0.00 -5.59
CA LYS A 268 -19.89 0.74 -6.81
C LYS A 268 -20.39 2.17 -6.58
N LYS A 269 -20.00 2.81 -5.48
CA LYS A 269 -20.34 4.20 -5.18
C LYS A 269 -19.39 5.23 -5.77
N ARG A 270 -18.15 4.83 -6.04
CA ARG A 270 -17.12 5.69 -6.63
C ARG A 270 -16.88 5.29 -8.07
N ASP A 271 -16.56 6.24 -8.94
CA ASP A 271 -16.10 5.94 -10.29
C ASP A 271 -15.17 7.04 -10.83
N HIS A 272 -14.49 6.71 -11.94
CA HIS A 272 -13.56 7.63 -12.58
C HIS A 272 -14.19 8.68 -13.50
N LYS A 273 -15.53 8.75 -13.59
CA LYS A 273 -16.22 9.88 -14.23
C LYS A 273 -16.28 11.06 -13.28
N GLU A 274 -16.57 10.79 -12.00
CA GLU A 274 -16.58 11.82 -10.96
C GLU A 274 -15.17 12.16 -10.47
N PHE A 275 -14.31 11.15 -10.33
CA PHE A 275 -12.94 11.28 -9.82
C PHE A 275 -11.92 10.79 -10.86
N PRO A 276 -11.51 11.62 -11.83
CA PRO A 276 -10.71 11.18 -12.97
C PRO A 276 -9.36 10.54 -12.59
N ARG A 277 -8.92 9.55 -13.37
CA ARG A 277 -7.56 8.98 -13.22
C ARG A 277 -6.51 10.05 -13.48
N GLY A 278 -5.48 10.07 -12.64
CA GLY A 278 -4.36 11.00 -12.71
C GLY A 278 -4.70 12.41 -12.23
N SER A 279 -5.96 12.73 -11.90
CA SER A 279 -6.27 14.01 -11.26
C SER A 279 -5.75 14.00 -9.82
N ILE A 280 -5.48 15.21 -9.33
CA ILE A 280 -4.98 15.47 -7.98
C ILE A 280 -5.98 16.40 -7.31
N SER A 281 -6.38 16.03 -6.10
CA SER A 281 -7.19 16.84 -5.20
C SER A 281 -6.44 16.96 -3.88
N VAL A 282 -6.45 18.17 -3.30
CA VAL A 282 -5.98 18.35 -1.93
C VAL A 282 -7.08 17.85 -1.00
N ALA A 283 -6.71 17.01 -0.03
CA ALA A 283 -7.64 16.53 0.98
C ALA A 283 -8.14 17.67 1.86
N GLU A 284 -9.41 17.58 2.25
CA GLU A 284 -9.98 18.50 3.23
C GLU A 284 -9.36 18.22 4.62
N PRO A 285 -9.08 19.26 5.42
CA PRO A 285 -8.64 19.06 6.79
C PRO A 285 -9.65 18.22 7.56
N LEU A 286 -9.15 17.28 8.37
CA LEU A 286 -9.98 16.66 9.39
C LEU A 286 -10.42 17.77 10.35
N PHE A 287 -11.70 18.11 10.37
CA PHE A 287 -12.23 18.97 11.40
C PHE A 287 -11.87 18.31 12.73
N ALA A 288 -11.08 19.00 13.54
CA ALA A 288 -10.83 18.53 14.90
C ALA A 288 -12.21 18.29 15.51
N ALA A 289 -12.48 17.06 15.96
CA ALA A 289 -13.50 16.90 16.99
C ALA A 289 -13.10 17.91 18.06
N GLU A 290 -13.96 18.90 18.31
CA GLU A 290 -13.75 19.89 19.34
C GLU A 290 -13.60 19.13 20.66
N GLU A 291 -12.35 18.90 21.07
CA GLU A 291 -11.94 18.52 22.42
C GLU A 291 -11.00 19.59 22.98
#